data_AF-A0A6J4KEG7-F1
#
_entry.id   AF-A0A6J4KEG7-F1
#
_cell.length_a   1.000
_cell.length_b   1.000
_cell.length_c   1.000
_cell.angle_alpha   90.00
_cell.angle_beta   90.00
_cell.angle_gamma   90.00
#
_symmetry.space_group_name_H-M   'P 1'
#
loop_
_entity.id
_entity.type
_entity.pdbx_description
1 polymer ?
#
loop_
_entity_poly.entity_id
_entity_poly.type
_entity_poly.pdbx_seq_one_letter_code
_entity_poly.pdbx_strand_id
1 'polypeptide(L)'
;MRASEWFFRLATGVLAGVPALAPAQQPAAPAPAAPARFTVAGQVVDQLGERITGAQLRLASRPGAPPIALTGADGTFQLVGLPAGGDVLLVRRLGFAADTVPFQIPLPPRVPLTVALTPVAQPLAPVLVRASARDYRGPFAEFNRRRDRGFGTFVTRAEITRRRPSRVSDIFRTVNNMRVERSGSLNVIRMRGRSCDPLVWVDGVPLVGGFPDLDAVAPSSLEGIEIYSGVATIPPELIGPRDAGGCGVIVLWSRHGEPNRKKPRKPVSPVELAALVDGYRIFTADQVDTPAQPAPGSQIDPAYPEPLRAGGVPGRVRVEFIVDVDGTVERETIGVVSASNAEFADAVRESVPDARFLPAVRMGKPVRQLVQLTIRFAPAGTGDGGTGPAR
;
A
#
# COMPACT_ATOMS: atom_id res chain seq x y z
N MET A 1 -76.11 -94.67 36.66
CA MET A 1 -77.03 -94.20 37.70
C MET A 1 -77.00 -92.68 37.72
N ARG A 2 -78.17 -92.07 37.46
CA ARG A 2 -78.62 -90.65 37.52
C ARG A 2 -77.62 -89.51 37.21
N ALA A 3 -77.91 -88.86 36.09
CA ALA A 3 -77.47 -87.53 35.67
C ALA A 3 -78.14 -86.41 36.49
N SER A 4 -77.44 -85.27 36.65
CA SER A 4 -78.00 -84.00 37.12
C SER A 4 -77.48 -82.86 36.23
N GLU A 5 -78.41 -82.22 35.53
CA GLU A 5 -78.21 -81.01 34.73
C GLU A 5 -78.09 -79.77 35.64
N TRP A 6 -77.15 -78.87 35.34
CA TRP A 6 -77.18 -77.48 35.82
C TRP A 6 -76.82 -76.55 34.67
N PHE A 7 -77.79 -75.70 34.31
CA PHE A 7 -77.68 -74.60 33.37
C PHE A 7 -76.73 -73.51 33.90
N PHE A 8 -75.71 -73.13 33.12
CA PHE A 8 -75.00 -71.87 33.30
C PHE A 8 -75.58 -70.82 32.34
N ARG A 9 -76.10 -69.71 32.88
CA ARG A 9 -76.55 -68.54 32.11
C ARG A 9 -75.36 -67.73 31.64
N LEU A 10 -75.31 -67.42 30.34
CA LEU A 10 -74.41 -66.42 29.74
C LEU A 10 -74.85 -65.01 30.14
N ALA A 11 -73.93 -64.23 30.72
CA ALA A 11 -74.05 -62.78 30.89
C ALA A 11 -73.07 -62.09 29.94
N THR A 12 -73.61 -61.45 28.91
CA THR A 12 -72.89 -60.61 27.95
C THR A 12 -72.52 -59.29 28.63
N GLY A 13 -71.25 -59.14 29.05
CA GLY A 13 -70.69 -57.90 29.54
C GLY A 13 -69.96 -57.14 28.42
N VAL A 14 -70.48 -55.97 28.06
CA VAL A 14 -69.83 -55.02 27.14
C VAL A 14 -68.67 -54.34 27.87
N LEU A 15 -67.43 -54.68 27.53
CA LEU A 15 -66.23 -53.97 27.97
C LEU A 15 -65.99 -52.76 27.07
N ALA A 16 -66.31 -51.56 27.57
CA ALA A 16 -65.95 -50.30 26.93
C ALA A 16 -64.43 -50.08 27.06
N GLY A 17 -63.71 -50.06 25.93
CA GLY A 17 -62.28 -49.76 25.88
C GLY A 17 -62.02 -48.29 26.22
N VAL A 18 -61.20 -48.05 27.24
CA VAL A 18 -60.71 -46.71 27.60
C VAL A 18 -59.61 -46.33 26.60
N PRO A 19 -59.72 -45.20 25.87
CA PRO A 19 -58.66 -44.78 24.95
C PRO A 19 -57.42 -44.37 25.75
N ALA A 20 -56.27 -44.94 25.40
CA ALA A 20 -54.98 -44.54 25.94
C ALA A 20 -54.64 -43.11 25.45
N LEU A 21 -54.65 -42.14 26.37
CA LEU A 21 -54.14 -40.79 26.13
C LEU A 21 -52.64 -40.86 25.82
N ALA A 22 -52.27 -40.57 24.58
CA ALA A 22 -50.87 -40.35 24.20
C ALA A 22 -50.31 -39.17 25.02
N PRO A 23 -49.09 -39.27 25.59
CA PRO A 23 -48.48 -38.14 26.26
C PRO A 23 -48.30 -36.99 25.26
N ALA A 24 -48.83 -35.82 25.60
CA ALA A 24 -48.63 -34.61 24.82
C ALA A 24 -47.13 -34.33 24.71
N GLN A 25 -46.57 -34.42 23.50
CA GLN A 25 -45.21 -33.95 23.22
C GLN A 25 -45.18 -32.45 23.49
N GLN A 26 -44.55 -32.03 24.59
CA GLN A 26 -44.28 -30.63 24.85
C GLN A 26 -43.50 -30.05 23.67
N PRO A 27 -43.96 -28.95 23.06
CA PRO A 27 -43.19 -28.27 22.03
C PRO A 27 -41.80 -27.98 22.57
N ALA A 28 -40.76 -28.46 21.88
CA ALA A 28 -39.40 -28.13 22.23
C ALA A 28 -39.27 -26.61 22.33
N ALA A 29 -38.79 -26.10 23.47
CA ALA A 29 -38.55 -24.69 23.63
C ALA A 29 -37.64 -24.21 22.49
N PRO A 30 -37.98 -23.10 21.79
CA PRO A 30 -37.15 -22.60 20.72
C PRO A 30 -35.74 -22.36 21.25
N ALA A 31 -34.74 -22.90 20.56
CA ALA A 31 -33.34 -22.69 20.92
C ALA A 31 -33.07 -21.17 21.06
N PRO A 32 -32.32 -20.72 22.08
CA PRO A 32 -32.03 -19.31 22.25
C PRO A 32 -31.41 -18.76 20.97
N ALA A 33 -32.01 -17.70 20.42
CA ALA A 33 -31.51 -17.05 19.22
C ALA A 33 -30.06 -16.62 19.46
N ALA A 34 -29.17 -16.95 18.51
CA ALA A 34 -27.77 -16.56 18.60
C ALA A 34 -27.69 -15.03 18.76
N PRO A 35 -26.82 -14.51 19.66
CA PRO A 35 -26.72 -13.09 19.88
C PRO A 35 -26.33 -12.38 18.58
N ALA A 36 -27.07 -11.32 18.23
CA ALA A 36 -26.81 -10.54 17.03
C ALA A 36 -25.37 -10.00 17.02
N ARG A 37 -24.70 -10.13 15.88
CA ARG A 37 -23.32 -9.69 15.66
C ARG A 37 -23.32 -8.52 14.68
N PHE A 38 -22.56 -7.49 15.01
CA PHE A 38 -22.52 -6.25 14.25
C PHE A 38 -21.14 -6.00 13.67
N THR A 39 -21.11 -5.31 12.54
CA THR A 39 -19.89 -4.81 11.91
C THR A 39 -19.87 -3.29 12.01
N VAL A 40 -18.76 -2.75 12.51
CA VAL A 40 -18.52 -1.30 12.59
C VAL A 40 -17.42 -0.94 11.62
N ALA A 41 -17.68 0.03 10.74
CA ALA A 41 -16.69 0.56 9.81
C ALA A 41 -16.40 2.03 10.12
N GLY A 42 -15.17 2.44 9.85
CA GLY A 42 -14.73 3.79 10.12
C GLY A 42 -13.41 4.12 9.46
N GLN A 43 -12.86 5.28 9.83
CA GLN A 43 -11.61 5.80 9.31
C GLN A 43 -10.82 6.51 10.41
N VAL A 44 -9.49 6.44 10.32
CA VAL A 44 -8.57 7.19 11.18
C VAL A 44 -7.81 8.20 10.33
N VAL A 45 -7.87 9.46 10.76
CA VAL A 45 -7.20 10.59 10.11
C VAL A 45 -6.33 11.34 11.10
N ASP A 46 -5.45 12.21 10.61
CA ASP A 46 -4.82 13.23 11.45
C ASP A 46 -5.64 14.53 11.49
N GLN A 47 -5.17 15.52 12.25
CA GLN A 47 -5.82 16.84 12.34
C GLN A 47 -5.90 17.61 11.02
N LEU A 48 -5.11 17.22 10.01
CA LEU A 48 -5.09 17.81 8.68
C LEU A 48 -5.95 17.01 7.70
N GLY A 49 -6.66 15.98 8.17
CA GLY A 49 -7.50 15.09 7.37
C GLY A 49 -6.74 14.00 6.61
N GLU A 50 -5.43 13.87 6.82
CA GLU A 50 -4.65 12.82 6.14
C GLU A 50 -4.97 11.44 6.70
N ARG A 51 -5.06 10.46 5.81
CA ARG A 51 -5.36 9.08 6.17
C ARG A 51 -4.18 8.45 6.92
N ILE A 52 -4.45 7.85 8.08
CA ILE A 52 -3.42 7.20 8.90
C ILE A 52 -3.46 5.69 8.66
N THR A 53 -2.35 5.13 8.18
CA THR A 53 -2.15 3.70 7.95
C THR A 53 -1.61 3.00 9.19
N GLY A 54 -2.11 1.79 9.47
CA GLY A 54 -1.61 0.93 10.53
C GLY A 54 -1.91 1.41 11.95
N ALA A 55 -2.91 2.26 12.14
CA ALA A 55 -3.44 2.57 13.46
C ALA A 55 -4.05 1.29 14.07
N GLN A 56 -3.75 1.03 15.33
CA GLN A 56 -4.21 -0.14 16.07
C GLN A 56 -5.51 0.17 16.78
N LEU A 57 -6.52 -0.67 16.56
CA LEU A 57 -7.83 -0.55 17.18
C LEU A 57 -8.00 -1.62 18.25
N ARG A 58 -8.31 -1.21 19.48
CA ARG A 58 -8.55 -2.09 20.64
C ARG A 58 -9.84 -1.70 21.35
N LEU A 59 -10.46 -2.67 22.00
CA LEU A 59 -11.61 -2.43 22.87
C LEU A 59 -11.13 -2.28 24.31
N ALA A 60 -11.58 -1.23 24.99
CA ALA A 60 -11.27 -1.01 26.40
C ALA A 60 -11.81 -2.16 27.27
N SER A 61 -12.92 -2.79 26.87
CA SER A 61 -13.46 -3.99 27.51
C SER A 61 -12.52 -5.21 27.48
N ARG A 62 -11.48 -5.20 26.63
CA ARG A 62 -10.51 -6.29 26.48
C ARG A 62 -9.07 -5.79 26.68
N PRO A 63 -8.70 -5.34 27.89
CA PRO A 63 -7.35 -4.85 28.16
C PRO A 63 -6.32 -5.95 27.89
N GLY A 64 -5.19 -5.57 27.27
CA GLY A 64 -4.11 -6.51 26.93
C GLY A 64 -4.34 -7.39 25.70
N ALA A 65 -5.59 -7.58 25.24
CA ALA A 65 -5.89 -8.35 24.03
C ALA A 65 -5.25 -7.70 22.79
N PRO A 66 -4.84 -8.46 21.76
CA PRO A 66 -4.25 -7.89 20.53
C PRO A 66 -5.23 -6.93 19.84
N PRO A 67 -4.74 -6.05 18.94
CA PRO A 67 -5.59 -5.20 18.13
C PRO A 67 -6.65 -6.04 17.40
N ILE A 68 -7.91 -5.60 17.45
CA ILE A 68 -9.02 -6.26 16.77
C ILE A 68 -9.14 -5.83 15.30
N ALA A 69 -8.48 -4.72 14.93
CA ALA A 69 -8.31 -4.28 13.55
C ALA A 69 -7.09 -3.35 13.44
N LEU A 70 -6.63 -3.19 12.20
CA LEU A 70 -5.66 -2.17 11.79
C LEU A 70 -6.27 -1.33 10.69
N THR A 71 -5.88 -0.05 10.60
CA THR A 71 -6.25 0.75 9.44
C THR A 71 -5.46 0.36 8.18
N GLY A 72 -6.16 0.32 7.04
CA GLY A 72 -5.56 0.13 5.73
C GLY A 72 -4.80 1.36 5.23
N ALA A 73 -4.27 1.27 4.00
CA ALA A 73 -3.52 2.36 3.34
C ALA A 73 -4.38 3.61 3.07
N ASP A 74 -5.70 3.45 3.01
CA ASP A 74 -6.70 4.51 2.86
C ASP A 74 -7.20 5.05 4.22
N GLY A 75 -6.63 4.59 5.32
CA GLY A 75 -7.00 4.95 6.68
C GLY A 75 -8.30 4.31 7.17
N THR A 76 -8.93 3.42 6.40
CA THR A 76 -10.20 2.78 6.79
C THR A 76 -9.98 1.54 7.65
N PHE A 77 -10.97 1.18 8.46
CA PHE A 77 -10.98 -0.05 9.26
C PHE A 77 -12.38 -0.67 9.30
N GLN A 78 -12.42 -1.96 9.62
CA GLN A 78 -13.65 -2.69 9.92
C GLN A 78 -13.48 -3.55 11.17
N LEU A 79 -14.40 -3.44 12.12
CA LEU A 79 -14.51 -4.26 13.31
C LEU A 79 -15.66 -5.24 13.10
N VAL A 80 -15.38 -6.54 13.11
CA VAL A 80 -16.37 -7.57 12.77
C VAL A 80 -16.74 -8.38 14.02
N GLY A 81 -18.01 -8.77 14.15
CA GLY A 81 -18.45 -9.69 15.20
C GLY A 81 -18.65 -9.05 16.58
N LEU A 82 -18.92 -7.75 16.62
CA LEU A 82 -19.13 -7.03 17.88
C LEU A 82 -20.53 -7.32 18.45
N PRO A 83 -20.67 -7.50 19.78
CA PRO A 83 -21.98 -7.62 20.44
C PRO A 83 -22.70 -6.27 20.48
N ALA A 84 -24.03 -6.29 20.68
CA ALA A 84 -24.78 -5.08 21.03
C ALA A 84 -24.34 -4.53 22.39
N GLY A 85 -24.39 -3.21 22.57
CA GLY A 85 -23.96 -2.53 23.78
C GLY A 85 -22.92 -1.43 23.54
N GLY A 86 -22.46 -0.81 24.63
CA GLY A 86 -21.47 0.25 24.62
C GLY A 86 -20.06 -0.25 24.91
N ASP A 87 -19.06 0.36 24.26
CA ASP A 87 -17.65 0.13 24.54
C ASP A 87 -16.84 1.40 24.23
N VAL A 88 -15.55 1.39 24.55
CA VAL A 88 -14.60 2.46 24.21
C VAL A 88 -13.55 1.89 23.26
N LEU A 89 -13.44 2.51 22.09
CA LEU A 89 -12.43 2.20 21.11
C LEU A 89 -11.14 2.95 21.46
N LEU A 90 -10.09 2.22 21.86
CA LEU A 90 -8.75 2.75 22.02
C LEU A 90 -8.03 2.68 20.66
N VAL A 91 -7.62 3.83 20.15
CA VAL A 91 -6.89 3.95 18.87
C VAL A 91 -5.47 4.42 19.16
N ARG A 92 -4.48 3.58 18.84
CA ARG A 92 -3.05 3.85 19.06
C ARG A 92 -2.28 3.79 17.76
N ARG A 93 -1.40 4.78 17.53
CA ARG A 93 -0.42 4.77 16.44
C ARG A 93 0.88 5.39 16.93
N LEU A 94 2.01 4.73 16.74
CA LEU A 94 3.32 5.32 17.07
C LEU A 94 3.47 6.66 16.33
N GLY A 95 3.92 7.69 17.05
CA GLY A 95 4.00 9.06 16.53
C GLY A 95 2.74 9.92 16.70
N PHE A 96 1.70 9.37 17.32
CA PHE A 96 0.46 10.09 17.62
C PHE A 96 0.05 9.84 19.07
N ALA A 97 -0.62 10.85 19.65
CA ALA A 97 -1.31 10.68 20.91
C ALA A 97 -2.42 9.64 20.72
N ALA A 98 -2.46 8.65 21.62
CA ALA A 98 -3.55 7.68 21.61
C ALA A 98 -4.87 8.40 21.90
N ASP A 99 -5.92 7.97 21.22
CA ASP A 99 -7.26 8.54 21.39
C ASP A 99 -8.26 7.45 21.80
N THR A 100 -9.33 7.86 22.50
CA THR A 100 -10.36 6.96 23.00
C THR A 100 -11.73 7.45 22.56
N VAL A 101 -12.45 6.62 21.81
CA VAL A 101 -13.73 6.98 21.23
C VAL A 101 -14.83 6.08 21.78
N PRO A 102 -15.75 6.59 22.61
CA PRO A 102 -16.90 5.81 23.05
C PRO A 102 -17.84 5.55 21.86
N PHE A 103 -18.41 4.35 21.80
CA PHE A 103 -19.41 4.01 20.79
C PHE A 103 -20.47 3.06 21.35
N GLN A 104 -21.65 3.07 20.74
CA GLN A 104 -22.79 2.22 21.09
C GLN A 104 -23.22 1.42 19.86
N ILE A 105 -23.43 0.12 20.03
CA ILE A 105 -23.94 -0.78 18.99
C ILE A 105 -25.41 -1.13 19.25
N PRO A 106 -26.27 -1.09 18.21
CA PRO A 106 -25.98 -0.72 16.82
C PRO A 106 -25.67 0.78 16.66
N LEU A 107 -24.78 1.11 15.73
CA LEU A 107 -24.47 2.50 15.41
C LEU A 107 -25.68 3.22 14.78
N PRO A 108 -25.80 4.54 14.97
CA PRO A 108 -26.79 5.34 14.26
C PRO A 108 -26.65 5.18 12.73
N PRO A 109 -27.74 5.08 11.98
CA PRO A 109 -27.68 4.98 10.53
C PRO A 109 -26.97 6.19 9.93
N ARG A 110 -25.95 5.92 9.09
CA ARG A 110 -25.18 6.88 8.27
C ARG A 110 -24.03 7.65 8.92
N VAL A 111 -23.59 7.32 10.14
CA VAL A 111 -22.40 7.96 10.72
C VAL A 111 -21.22 6.98 10.75
N PRO A 112 -20.30 7.02 9.76
CA PRO A 112 -19.06 6.25 9.87
C PRO A 112 -18.20 6.80 11.01
N LEU A 113 -17.61 5.91 11.80
CA LEU A 113 -16.77 6.33 12.93
C LEU A 113 -15.50 6.99 12.39
N THR A 114 -15.30 8.28 12.68
CA THR A 114 -14.08 9.01 12.31
C THR A 114 -13.29 9.34 13.56
N VAL A 115 -12.03 8.92 13.59
CA VAL A 115 -11.11 9.18 14.71
C VAL A 115 -9.98 10.07 14.21
N ALA A 116 -9.74 11.19 14.88
CA ALA A 116 -8.72 12.15 14.50
C ALA A 116 -7.55 12.12 15.50
N LEU A 117 -6.42 11.53 15.09
CA LEU A 117 -5.25 11.44 15.95
C LEU A 117 -4.40 12.70 15.87
N THR A 118 -3.86 13.10 17.02
CA THR A 118 -2.95 14.25 17.12
C THR A 118 -1.50 13.77 17.02
N PRO A 119 -0.68 14.27 16.07
CA PRO A 119 0.74 13.95 16.01
C PRO A 119 1.48 14.33 17.30
N VAL A 120 2.37 13.47 17.78
CA VAL A 120 3.36 13.84 18.80
C VAL A 120 4.56 14.41 18.05
N ALA A 121 4.81 15.71 18.20
CA ALA A 121 5.87 16.40 17.47
C ALA A 121 7.24 15.78 17.78
N GLN A 122 7.88 15.19 16.78
CA GLN A 122 9.29 14.81 16.84
C GLN A 122 10.14 16.02 16.42
N PRO A 123 11.32 16.25 17.03
CA PRO A 123 12.17 17.42 16.77
C PRO A 123 12.94 17.35 15.43
N LEU A 124 12.35 16.77 14.39
CA LEU A 124 12.94 16.74 13.05
C LEU A 124 12.23 17.75 12.16
N ALA A 125 13.01 18.68 11.62
CA ALA A 125 12.50 19.61 10.61
C ALA A 125 11.98 18.82 9.40
N PRO A 126 10.84 19.22 8.82
CA PRO A 126 10.33 18.56 7.64
C PRO A 126 11.31 18.75 6.48
N VAL A 127 11.52 17.69 5.69
CA VAL A 127 12.32 17.80 4.47
C VAL A 127 11.44 18.41 3.38
N LEU A 128 11.85 19.57 2.87
CA LEU A 128 11.16 20.23 1.77
C LEU A 128 11.80 19.83 0.44
N VAL A 129 11.00 19.17 -0.38
CA VAL A 129 11.32 18.79 -1.75
C VAL A 129 10.63 19.80 -2.65
N ARG A 130 11.40 20.74 -3.19
CA ARG A 130 10.89 21.67 -4.19
C ARG A 130 10.96 20.99 -5.54
N ALA A 131 9.92 21.16 -6.35
CA ALA A 131 10.04 20.90 -7.78
C ALA A 131 11.14 21.82 -8.33
N SER A 132 12.34 21.26 -8.54
CA SER A 132 13.41 21.97 -9.23
C SER A 132 13.07 22.05 -10.72
N ALA A 133 13.63 23.05 -11.40
CA ALA A 133 13.53 23.15 -12.85
C ALA A 133 14.28 21.99 -13.48
N ARG A 134 13.57 20.90 -13.81
CA ARG A 134 14.03 19.82 -14.71
C ARG A 134 15.41 19.21 -14.40
N ASP A 135 15.80 19.10 -13.13
CA ASP A 135 16.99 18.32 -12.76
C ASP A 135 16.66 16.83 -12.79
N TYR A 136 16.40 16.32 -13.99
CA TYR A 136 16.32 14.89 -14.22
C TYR A 136 17.72 14.30 -13.99
N ARG A 137 17.89 13.55 -12.89
CA ARG A 137 19.11 12.82 -12.54
C ARG A 137 18.93 11.31 -12.80
N GLY A 138 20.02 10.61 -13.06
CA GLY A 138 20.06 9.17 -13.32
C GLY A 138 19.76 8.76 -14.78
N PRO A 139 19.97 7.48 -15.16
CA PRO A 139 19.76 7.05 -16.55
C PRO A 139 18.34 7.27 -17.10
N PHE A 140 17.29 7.27 -16.25
CA PHE A 140 15.92 7.61 -16.68
C PHE A 140 15.72 9.11 -16.95
N ALA A 141 16.73 9.95 -16.73
CA ALA A 141 16.66 11.36 -17.03
C ALA A 141 16.48 11.65 -18.52
N GLU A 142 17.10 10.85 -19.38
CA GLU A 142 16.95 11.00 -20.83
C GLU A 142 15.53 10.71 -21.28
N PHE A 143 14.87 9.71 -20.71
CA PHE A 143 13.46 9.44 -20.96
C PHE A 143 12.62 10.68 -20.73
N ASN A 144 12.77 11.31 -19.56
CA ASN A 144 11.99 12.48 -19.20
C ASN A 144 12.32 13.68 -20.10
N ARG A 145 13.61 13.90 -20.45
CA ARG A 145 14.02 14.95 -21.40
C ARG A 145 13.36 14.77 -22.77
N ARG A 146 13.32 13.54 -23.31
CA ARG A 146 12.73 13.25 -24.62
C ARG A 146 11.21 13.34 -24.59
N ARG A 147 10.58 12.85 -23.53
CA ARG A 147 9.14 12.99 -23.31
C ARG A 147 8.73 14.46 -23.32
N ASP A 148 9.45 15.32 -22.60
CA ASP A 148 9.15 16.75 -22.53
C ASP A 148 9.31 17.47 -23.87
N ARG A 149 10.19 16.98 -24.76
CA ARG A 149 10.33 17.50 -26.14
C ARG A 149 9.18 17.05 -27.05
N GLY A 150 8.45 16.01 -26.69
CA GLY A 150 7.21 15.58 -27.37
C GLY A 150 7.40 14.82 -28.69
N PHE A 151 8.61 14.44 -29.05
CA PHE A 151 8.85 13.60 -30.22
C PHE A 151 8.69 12.13 -29.81
N GLY A 152 7.62 11.45 -30.24
CA GLY A 152 7.37 10.03 -29.96
C GLY A 152 6.17 9.78 -29.03
N THR A 153 5.98 8.52 -28.65
CA THR A 153 4.97 8.07 -27.68
C THR A 153 5.66 7.53 -26.44
N PHE A 154 5.20 7.95 -25.26
CA PHE A 154 5.83 7.62 -23.99
C PHE A 154 4.83 6.96 -23.06
N VAL A 155 5.15 5.77 -22.58
CA VAL A 155 4.37 5.08 -21.55
C VAL A 155 5.11 5.24 -20.22
N THR A 156 4.52 5.98 -19.29
CA THR A 156 5.13 6.28 -17.99
C THR A 156 4.88 5.17 -16.96
N ARG A 157 5.65 5.14 -15.86
CA ARG A 157 5.41 4.23 -14.73
C ARG A 157 3.98 4.29 -14.20
N ALA A 158 3.45 5.50 -14.02
CA ALA A 158 2.09 5.72 -13.57
C ALA A 158 1.08 5.08 -14.52
N GLU A 159 1.33 5.17 -15.82
CA GLU A 159 0.50 4.55 -16.83
C GLU A 159 0.59 3.02 -16.86
N ILE A 160 1.79 2.44 -16.77
CA ILE A 160 1.97 0.99 -16.66
C ILE A 160 1.24 0.46 -15.42
N THR A 161 1.40 1.15 -14.29
CA THR A 161 0.75 0.78 -13.02
C THR A 161 -0.76 0.88 -13.10
N ARG A 162 -1.30 1.93 -13.72
CA ARG A 162 -2.75 2.13 -13.91
C ARG A 162 -3.35 1.06 -14.83
N ARG A 163 -2.65 0.71 -15.91
CA ARG A 163 -3.11 -0.28 -16.90
C ARG A 163 -3.04 -1.72 -16.40
N ARG A 164 -2.17 -2.02 -15.42
CA ARG A 164 -1.91 -3.36 -14.86
C ARG A 164 -1.76 -4.46 -15.93
N PRO A 165 -0.88 -4.27 -16.93
CA PRO A 165 -0.69 -5.26 -17.97
C PRO A 165 -0.10 -6.55 -17.37
N SER A 166 -0.54 -7.70 -17.87
CA SER A 166 0.00 -8.99 -17.44
C SER A 166 1.36 -9.30 -18.08
N ARG A 167 1.59 -8.74 -19.28
CA ARG A 167 2.80 -8.89 -20.08
C ARG A 167 3.18 -7.56 -20.71
N VAL A 168 4.46 -7.38 -21.05
CA VAL A 168 4.92 -6.14 -21.68
C VAL A 168 4.30 -5.97 -23.06
N SER A 169 4.10 -7.05 -23.82
CA SER A 169 3.40 -7.01 -25.11
C SER A 169 1.99 -6.42 -25.03
N ASP A 170 1.26 -6.62 -23.93
CA ASP A 170 -0.11 -6.10 -23.75
C ASP A 170 -0.17 -4.57 -23.78
N ILE A 171 0.91 -3.90 -23.37
CA ILE A 171 0.99 -2.42 -23.37
C ILE A 171 0.82 -1.90 -24.81
N PHE A 172 1.47 -2.55 -25.77
CA PHE A 172 1.51 -2.12 -27.18
C PHE A 172 0.19 -2.36 -27.92
N ARG A 173 -0.72 -3.19 -27.39
CA ARG A 173 -2.06 -3.40 -27.99
C ARG A 173 -2.90 -2.13 -28.03
N THR A 174 -2.60 -1.20 -27.12
CA THR A 174 -3.31 0.08 -26.98
C THR A 174 -2.56 1.26 -27.59
N VAL A 175 -1.37 1.01 -28.15
CA VAL A 175 -0.56 2.05 -28.80
C VAL A 175 -0.93 2.11 -30.28
N ASN A 176 -1.23 3.32 -30.75
CA ASN A 176 -1.60 3.56 -32.14
C ASN A 176 -0.48 3.12 -33.10
N ASN A 177 -0.86 2.54 -34.24
CA ASN A 177 0.05 2.08 -35.30
C ASN A 177 1.01 0.95 -34.90
N MET A 178 0.73 0.26 -33.78
CA MET A 178 1.43 -0.95 -33.35
C MET A 178 0.46 -2.13 -33.29
N ARG A 179 0.98 -3.33 -33.54
CA ARG A 179 0.23 -4.58 -33.38
C ARG A 179 1.09 -5.62 -32.71
N VAL A 180 0.44 -6.44 -31.89
CA VAL A 180 1.04 -7.63 -31.28
C VAL A 180 0.60 -8.83 -32.10
N GLU A 181 1.56 -9.56 -32.65
CA GLU A 181 1.33 -10.79 -33.41
C GLU A 181 2.03 -11.95 -32.72
N ARG A 182 1.52 -13.16 -32.93
CA ARG A 182 2.11 -14.36 -32.38
C ARG A 182 3.06 -14.98 -33.42
N SER A 183 4.30 -15.18 -33.04
CA SER A 183 5.31 -15.88 -33.84
C SER A 183 5.83 -17.07 -33.04
N GLY A 184 5.32 -18.28 -33.36
CA GLY A 184 5.56 -19.47 -32.55
C GLY A 184 4.99 -19.31 -31.13
N SER A 185 5.86 -19.43 -30.11
CA SER A 185 5.51 -19.21 -28.71
C SER A 185 5.58 -17.74 -28.27
N LEU A 186 6.19 -16.87 -29.08
CA LEU A 186 6.51 -15.49 -28.70
C LEU A 186 5.45 -14.50 -29.21
N ASN A 187 5.26 -13.41 -28.46
CA ASN A 187 4.54 -12.23 -28.93
C ASN A 187 5.56 -11.26 -29.55
N VAL A 188 5.38 -10.95 -30.83
CA VAL A 188 6.22 -10.00 -31.57
C VAL A 188 5.46 -8.71 -31.82
N ILE A 189 6.17 -7.58 -31.72
CA ILE A 189 5.61 -6.26 -31.95
C ILE A 189 5.90 -5.83 -33.38
N ARG A 190 4.85 -5.50 -34.12
CA ARG A 190 4.95 -4.96 -35.48
C ARG A 190 4.55 -3.49 -35.52
N MET A 191 5.31 -2.71 -36.28
CA MET A 191 5.00 -1.31 -36.59
C MET A 191 4.57 -1.14 -38.05
N ARG A 192 4.12 0.08 -38.41
CA ARG A 192 3.78 0.49 -39.80
C ARG A 192 2.88 -0.51 -40.53
N GLY A 193 1.72 -0.77 -39.95
CA GLY A 193 0.70 -1.59 -40.63
C GLY A 193 1.08 -3.06 -40.82
N ARG A 194 1.95 -3.61 -39.95
CA ARG A 194 2.41 -5.03 -39.89
C ARG A 194 3.65 -5.37 -40.71
N SER A 195 4.25 -4.40 -41.38
CA SER A 195 5.30 -4.68 -42.37
C SER A 195 6.69 -4.83 -41.78
N CYS A 196 6.92 -4.44 -40.52
CA CYS A 196 8.28 -4.33 -40.02
C CYS A 196 8.45 -4.34 -38.50
N ASP A 197 9.68 -4.64 -38.09
CA ASP A 197 10.11 -4.82 -36.72
C ASP A 197 10.84 -3.59 -36.20
N PRO A 198 10.48 -3.10 -35.01
CA PRO A 198 11.22 -2.05 -34.37
C PRO A 198 12.54 -2.57 -33.81
N LEU A 199 13.54 -1.69 -33.75
CA LEU A 199 14.71 -1.94 -32.92
C LEU A 199 14.34 -1.72 -31.45
N VAL A 200 14.63 -2.69 -30.59
CA VAL A 200 14.38 -2.58 -29.15
C VAL A 200 15.68 -2.24 -28.44
N TRP A 201 15.62 -1.24 -27.57
CA TRP A 201 16.66 -0.89 -26.63
C TRP A 201 16.21 -1.26 -25.21
N VAL A 202 17.13 -1.73 -24.38
CA VAL A 202 16.91 -1.92 -22.95
C VAL A 202 18.02 -1.20 -22.21
N ASP A 203 17.69 -0.19 -21.42
CA ASP A 203 18.64 0.59 -20.62
C ASP A 203 19.86 1.10 -21.40
N GLY A 204 19.65 1.55 -22.64
CA GLY A 204 20.70 2.04 -23.51
C GLY A 204 21.50 0.96 -24.26
N VAL A 205 21.07 -0.32 -24.20
CA VAL A 205 21.65 -1.41 -24.99
C VAL A 205 20.70 -1.83 -26.12
N PRO A 206 21.12 -1.77 -27.39
CA PRO A 206 20.27 -2.20 -28.51
C PRO A 206 20.30 -3.73 -28.64
N LEU A 207 19.12 -4.33 -28.74
CA LEU A 207 18.95 -5.77 -28.98
C LEU A 207 18.96 -6.03 -30.50
N VAL A 208 20.14 -6.28 -31.04
CA VAL A 208 20.36 -6.59 -32.46
C VAL A 208 20.35 -8.11 -32.70
N GLY A 209 19.84 -8.56 -33.86
CA GLY A 209 19.98 -9.96 -34.30
C GLY A 209 18.74 -10.86 -34.14
N GLY A 210 17.55 -10.31 -33.91
CA GLY A 210 16.30 -11.07 -33.88
C GLY A 210 15.17 -10.33 -33.18
N PHE A 211 14.03 -10.98 -33.01
CA PHE A 211 12.92 -10.46 -32.21
C PHE A 211 13.17 -10.74 -30.74
N PRO A 212 13.37 -9.72 -29.89
CA PRO A 212 13.50 -9.96 -28.46
C PRO A 212 12.15 -10.35 -27.87
N ASP A 213 12.14 -11.36 -27.00
CA ASP A 213 10.96 -11.70 -26.21
C ASP A 213 10.73 -10.63 -25.14
N LEU A 214 9.88 -9.65 -25.46
CA LEU A 214 9.53 -8.59 -24.52
C LEU A 214 8.79 -9.13 -23.30
N ASP A 215 8.10 -10.26 -23.42
CA ASP A 215 7.33 -10.84 -22.32
C ASP A 215 8.21 -11.56 -21.28
N ALA A 216 9.52 -11.72 -21.56
CA ALA A 216 10.51 -12.14 -20.56
C ALA A 216 10.79 -11.05 -19.51
N VAL A 217 10.46 -9.79 -19.81
CA VAL A 217 10.57 -8.66 -18.88
C VAL A 217 9.24 -8.49 -18.14
N ALA A 218 9.26 -8.42 -16.82
CA ALA A 218 8.06 -8.18 -16.03
C ALA A 218 7.62 -6.70 -16.17
N PRO A 219 6.33 -6.38 -16.44
CA PRO A 219 5.88 -4.99 -16.51
C PRO A 219 6.15 -4.17 -15.23
N SER A 220 6.24 -4.84 -14.08
CA SER A 220 6.56 -4.20 -12.80
C SER A 220 7.99 -3.70 -12.69
N SER A 221 8.94 -4.26 -13.44
CA SER A 221 10.35 -3.85 -13.42
C SER A 221 10.66 -2.67 -14.35
N LEU A 222 9.70 -2.24 -15.18
CA LEU A 222 9.84 -1.09 -16.07
C LEU A 222 9.47 0.22 -15.37
N GLU A 223 10.32 1.23 -15.59
CA GLU A 223 10.11 2.62 -15.20
C GLU A 223 9.43 3.42 -16.31
N GLY A 224 9.72 3.10 -17.57
CA GLY A 224 9.04 3.71 -18.70
C GLY A 224 9.36 3.03 -20.03
N ILE A 225 8.55 3.35 -21.03
CA ILE A 225 8.73 2.86 -22.41
C ILE A 225 8.67 4.05 -23.37
N GLU A 226 9.67 4.18 -24.24
CA GLU A 226 9.66 5.13 -25.36
C GLU A 226 9.35 4.39 -26.64
N ILE A 227 8.58 5.02 -27.53
CA ILE A 227 8.13 4.45 -28.78
C ILE A 227 8.25 5.51 -29.87
N TYR A 228 9.08 5.23 -30.86
CA TYR A 228 9.35 6.10 -32.00
C TYR A 228 8.98 5.38 -33.29
N SER A 229 7.85 5.72 -33.90
CA SER A 229 7.31 4.98 -35.06
C SER A 229 7.87 5.43 -36.42
N GLY A 230 8.72 6.47 -36.46
CA GLY A 230 9.22 7.08 -37.68
C GLY A 230 10.67 7.53 -37.56
N VAL A 231 11.46 7.37 -38.63
CA VAL A 231 12.88 7.76 -38.64
C VAL A 231 13.12 9.23 -38.34
N ALA A 232 12.17 10.10 -38.68
CA ALA A 232 12.23 11.53 -38.39
C ALA A 232 11.98 11.87 -36.90
N THR A 233 11.42 10.95 -36.12
CA THR A 233 11.17 11.15 -34.69
C THR A 233 12.17 10.42 -33.80
N ILE A 234 13.02 9.54 -34.38
CA ILE A 234 14.05 8.81 -33.62
C ILE A 234 15.18 9.78 -33.24
N PRO A 235 15.48 9.93 -31.94
CA PRO A 235 16.63 10.70 -31.49
C PRO A 235 17.95 10.13 -32.02
N PRO A 236 18.96 10.98 -32.34
CA PRO A 236 20.22 10.52 -32.93
C PRO A 236 20.94 9.44 -32.12
N GLU A 237 20.81 9.46 -30.78
CA GLU A 237 21.49 8.50 -29.90
C GLU A 237 20.84 7.11 -29.89
N LEU A 238 19.64 6.98 -30.46
CA LEU A 238 18.88 5.72 -30.55
C LEU A 238 18.88 5.12 -31.96
N ILE A 239 19.61 5.72 -32.89
CA ILE A 239 19.82 5.18 -34.23
C ILE A 239 20.73 3.95 -34.12
N GLY A 240 20.21 2.78 -34.51
CA GLY A 240 20.92 1.52 -34.38
C GLY A 240 22.04 1.32 -35.39
N PRO A 241 22.91 0.31 -35.18
CA PRO A 241 23.99 -0.01 -36.11
C PRO A 241 23.44 -0.44 -37.48
N ARG A 242 24.08 -0.01 -38.59
CA ARG A 242 23.67 -0.35 -39.98
C ARG A 242 22.21 0.01 -40.30
N ASP A 243 21.71 1.13 -39.77
CA ASP A 243 20.31 1.57 -39.89
C ASP A 243 19.28 0.58 -39.33
N ALA A 244 19.71 -0.32 -38.42
CA ALA A 244 18.79 -1.14 -37.63
C ALA A 244 17.81 -0.20 -36.90
N GLY A 245 16.50 -0.40 -37.12
CA GLY A 245 15.46 0.48 -36.59
C GLY A 245 14.84 1.45 -37.62
N GLY A 246 15.10 1.30 -38.92
CA GLY A 246 14.44 2.08 -39.99
C GLY A 246 12.90 2.04 -39.96
N CYS A 247 12.29 1.12 -39.20
CA CYS A 247 10.86 0.98 -39.02
C CYS A 247 10.31 1.59 -37.72
N GLY A 248 11.20 1.92 -36.80
CA GLY A 248 10.89 2.49 -35.51
C GLY A 248 11.77 1.91 -34.40
N VAL A 249 11.72 2.57 -33.24
CA VAL A 249 12.49 2.20 -32.04
C VAL A 249 11.54 2.07 -30.85
N ILE A 250 11.75 1.04 -30.04
CA ILE A 250 11.17 0.90 -28.70
C ILE A 250 12.32 0.97 -27.70
N VAL A 251 12.22 1.80 -26.66
CA VAL A 251 13.20 1.84 -25.57
C VAL A 251 12.51 1.42 -24.29
N LEU A 252 13.01 0.36 -23.65
CA LEU A 252 12.60 -0.07 -22.33
C LEU A 252 13.58 0.49 -21.31
N TRP A 253 13.05 1.20 -20.31
CA TRP A 253 13.81 1.64 -19.16
C TRP A 253 13.45 0.79 -17.95
N SER A 254 14.43 0.10 -17.39
CA SER A 254 14.28 -0.56 -16.10
C SER A 254 14.28 0.48 -14.99
N ARG A 255 13.58 0.14 -13.90
CA ARG A 255 13.79 0.82 -12.63
C ARG A 255 15.21 0.46 -12.18
N HIS A 256 16.11 1.44 -12.09
CA HIS A 256 17.54 1.25 -11.83
C HIS A 256 17.83 0.05 -10.94
N GLY A 257 18.42 -0.99 -11.54
CA GLY A 257 18.92 -2.18 -10.88
C GLY A 257 17.87 -2.90 -10.04
N GLU A 258 17.53 -4.13 -10.42
CA GLU A 258 17.45 -5.14 -9.38
C GLU A 258 18.90 -5.51 -9.03
N PRO A 259 19.55 -4.91 -8.00
CA PRO A 259 20.63 -5.64 -7.38
C PRO A 259 19.96 -6.91 -6.89
N ASN A 260 20.37 -8.06 -7.46
CA ASN A 260 19.97 -9.41 -7.08
C ASN A 260 19.51 -9.44 -5.61
N ARG A 261 18.20 -9.25 -5.40
CA ARG A 261 17.66 -9.05 -4.07
C ARG A 261 17.73 -10.43 -3.46
N LYS A 262 18.69 -10.64 -2.55
CA LYS A 262 18.54 -11.64 -1.49
C LYS A 262 17.07 -11.57 -1.08
N LYS A 263 16.35 -12.70 -1.18
CA LYS A 263 14.89 -12.84 -1.07
C LYS A 263 14.29 -11.67 -0.26
N PRO A 264 13.31 -10.91 -0.79
CA PRO A 264 12.73 -9.78 -0.06
C PRO A 264 12.36 -10.26 1.33
N ARG A 265 13.00 -9.69 2.36
CA ARG A 265 12.61 -10.01 3.73
C ARG A 265 11.22 -9.39 3.91
N LYS A 266 10.44 -9.98 4.81
CA LYS A 266 9.08 -9.50 5.06
C LYS A 266 9.17 -8.08 5.68
N PRO A 267 8.45 -7.08 5.15
CA PRO A 267 8.38 -5.76 5.77
C PRO A 267 7.88 -5.86 7.22
N VAL A 268 8.46 -5.07 8.11
CA VAL A 268 8.07 -5.01 9.52
C VAL A 268 6.79 -4.19 9.63
N SER A 269 5.74 -4.79 10.20
CA SER A 269 4.44 -4.14 10.35
C SER A 269 4.43 -3.09 11.48
N PRO A 270 3.48 -2.13 11.47
CA PRO A 270 3.33 -1.14 12.55
C PRO A 270 3.08 -1.77 13.94
N VAL A 271 2.48 -2.97 13.99
CA VAL A 271 2.30 -3.72 15.25
C VAL A 271 3.61 -4.28 15.75
N GLU A 272 4.45 -4.82 14.86
CA GLU A 272 5.78 -5.31 15.21
C GLU A 272 6.69 -4.15 15.65
N LEU A 273 6.65 -3.00 14.97
CA LEU A 273 7.36 -1.80 15.41
C LEU A 273 6.93 -1.34 16.81
N ALA A 274 5.61 -1.33 17.09
CA ALA A 274 5.09 -1.01 18.42
C ALA A 274 5.58 -2.00 19.49
N ALA A 275 5.60 -3.30 19.17
CA ALA A 275 6.13 -4.31 20.08
C ALA A 275 7.64 -4.14 20.35
N LEU A 276 8.42 -3.69 19.36
CA LEU A 276 9.84 -3.38 19.54
C LEU A 276 10.06 -2.16 20.45
N VAL A 277 9.23 -1.12 20.32
CA VAL A 277 9.26 0.05 21.22
C VAL A 277 8.84 -0.34 22.63
N ASP A 278 7.71 -1.05 22.78
CA ASP A 278 7.18 -1.48 24.09
C ASP A 278 8.18 -2.42 24.80
N GLY A 279 8.96 -3.20 24.04
CA GLY A 279 10.03 -4.05 24.55
C GLY A 279 11.41 -3.38 24.67
N TYR A 280 11.50 -2.05 24.50
CA TYR A 280 12.76 -1.28 24.53
C TYR A 280 13.89 -1.81 23.64
N ARG A 281 13.54 -2.45 22.51
CA ARG A 281 14.50 -2.93 21.50
C ARG A 281 14.86 -1.88 20.47
N ILE A 282 13.98 -0.89 20.31
CA ILE A 282 14.17 0.36 19.59
C ILE A 282 13.56 1.48 20.43
N PHE A 283 14.00 2.71 20.22
CA PHE A 283 13.54 3.86 20.98
C PHE A 283 12.85 4.90 20.10
N THR A 284 11.94 5.68 20.67
CA THR A 284 11.38 6.88 20.01
C THR A 284 12.20 8.11 20.38
N ALA A 285 11.98 9.23 19.68
CA ALA A 285 12.75 10.46 19.87
C ALA A 285 12.64 11.05 21.30
N ASP A 286 11.54 10.79 22.01
CA ASP A 286 11.29 11.19 23.39
C ASP A 286 11.91 10.26 24.43
N GLN A 287 12.39 9.08 24.03
CA GLN A 287 12.98 8.07 24.92
C GLN A 287 14.52 8.11 24.95
N VAL A 288 15.13 9.01 24.18
CA VAL A 288 16.58 9.15 23.98
C VAL A 288 17.04 10.54 24.40
N ASP A 289 18.31 10.67 24.78
CA ASP A 289 18.90 11.96 25.18
C ASP A 289 19.20 12.82 23.95
N THR A 290 19.65 12.17 22.86
CA THR A 290 19.92 12.82 21.57
C THR A 290 19.27 11.99 20.47
N PRO A 291 18.25 12.51 19.78
CA PRO A 291 17.66 11.83 18.64
C PRO A 291 18.62 11.70 17.46
N ALA A 292 18.40 10.70 16.62
CA ALA A 292 19.06 10.54 15.35
C ALA A 292 18.81 11.76 14.46
N GLN A 293 19.87 12.22 13.79
CA GLN A 293 19.84 13.39 12.91
C GLN A 293 20.44 13.03 11.56
N PRO A 294 20.00 13.66 10.45
CA PRO A 294 20.65 13.47 9.16
C PRO A 294 22.16 13.70 9.27
N ALA A 295 22.97 12.77 8.76
CA ALA A 295 24.41 12.94 8.75
C ALA A 295 24.80 14.12 7.83
N PRO A 296 25.89 14.85 8.14
CA PRO A 296 26.36 15.92 7.26
C PRO A 296 26.55 15.42 5.81
N GLY A 297 25.95 16.13 4.85
CA GLY A 297 25.99 15.76 3.43
C GLY A 297 25.06 14.62 3.01
N SER A 298 24.38 13.96 3.95
CA SER A 298 23.31 13.04 3.61
C SER A 298 21.99 13.78 3.40
N GLN A 299 21.35 13.55 2.27
CA GLN A 299 20.08 14.19 1.92
C GLN A 299 19.07 13.12 1.52
N ILE A 300 17.85 13.25 2.06
CA ILE A 300 16.68 12.54 1.54
C ILE A 300 16.11 13.42 0.44
N ASP A 301 16.36 13.06 -0.81
CA ASP A 301 15.95 13.83 -1.99
C ASP A 301 15.08 12.95 -2.92
N PRO A 302 13.84 12.64 -2.52
CA PRO A 302 12.94 11.87 -3.37
C PRO A 302 12.65 12.64 -4.66
N ALA A 303 12.70 11.93 -5.79
CA ALA A 303 12.31 12.50 -7.06
C ALA A 303 10.85 12.98 -7.01
N TYR A 304 10.58 14.20 -7.47
CA TYR A 304 9.21 14.68 -7.62
C TYR A 304 8.52 13.87 -8.73
N PRO A 305 7.44 13.11 -8.45
CA PRO A 305 6.75 12.34 -9.48
C PRO A 305 6.26 13.24 -10.61
N GLU A 306 6.64 12.92 -11.84
CA GLU A 306 6.40 13.79 -12.97
C GLU A 306 4.92 14.18 -13.17
N PRO A 307 3.94 13.24 -13.13
CA PRO A 307 2.54 13.62 -13.34
C PRO A 307 2.06 14.68 -12.35
N LEU A 308 2.54 14.58 -11.09
CA LEU A 308 2.23 15.53 -10.03
C LEU A 308 3.01 16.83 -10.19
N ARG A 309 4.27 16.76 -10.65
CA ARG A 309 5.10 17.93 -10.95
C ARG A 309 4.50 18.77 -12.07
N ALA A 310 4.13 18.12 -13.18
CA ALA A 310 3.52 18.75 -14.34
C ALA A 310 2.16 19.38 -14.00
N GLY A 311 1.39 18.75 -13.11
CA GLY A 311 0.14 19.29 -12.60
C GLY A 311 0.28 20.32 -11.47
N GLY A 312 1.50 20.60 -10.99
CA GLY A 312 1.74 21.49 -9.85
C GLY A 312 1.11 21.01 -8.54
N VAL A 313 0.86 19.71 -8.41
CA VAL A 313 0.15 19.11 -7.27
C VAL A 313 1.09 19.03 -6.08
N PRO A 314 0.86 19.77 -4.98
CA PRO A 314 1.68 19.64 -3.77
C PRO A 314 1.36 18.35 -3.02
N GLY A 315 2.21 17.97 -2.07
CA GLY A 315 1.93 16.82 -1.24
C GLY A 315 2.75 16.72 0.02
N ARG A 316 2.34 15.77 0.89
CA ARG A 316 3.03 15.44 2.12
C ARG A 316 3.06 13.93 2.28
N VAL A 317 4.17 13.44 2.79
CA VAL A 317 4.36 12.03 3.14
C VAL A 317 4.97 11.98 4.52
N ARG A 318 4.34 11.24 5.42
CA ARG A 318 4.95 10.87 6.69
C ARG A 318 5.46 9.44 6.58
N VAL A 319 6.78 9.29 6.60
CA VAL A 319 7.46 7.99 6.56
C VAL A 319 8.00 7.66 7.95
N GLU A 320 8.06 6.38 8.27
CA GLU A 320 8.71 5.85 9.46
C GLU A 320 9.73 4.78 9.08
N PHE A 321 10.82 4.69 9.84
CA PHE A 321 11.86 3.68 9.65
C PHE A 321 12.77 3.64 10.87
N ILE A 322 13.49 2.53 11.05
CA ILE A 322 14.51 2.39 12.09
C ILE A 322 15.86 2.85 11.53
N VAL A 323 16.54 3.70 12.31
CA VAL A 323 17.96 4.02 12.15
C VAL A 323 18.73 3.12 13.12
N ASP A 324 19.69 2.35 12.59
CA ASP A 324 20.54 1.45 13.38
C ASP A 324 21.66 2.23 14.11
N VAL A 325 22.38 1.56 15.02
CA VAL A 325 23.48 2.13 15.81
C VAL A 325 24.65 2.62 14.97
N ASP A 326 24.76 2.16 13.73
CA ASP A 326 25.76 2.60 12.74
C ASP A 326 25.28 3.76 11.87
N GLY A 327 24.05 4.27 12.09
CA GLY A 327 23.48 5.37 11.34
C GLY A 327 22.86 4.98 10.00
N THR A 328 22.74 3.69 9.68
CA THR A 328 22.07 3.21 8.47
C THR A 328 20.57 3.02 8.68
N VAL A 329 19.80 3.12 7.59
CA VAL A 329 18.35 2.87 7.61
C VAL A 329 18.06 1.38 7.39
N GLU A 330 17.30 0.76 8.29
CA GLU A 330 16.84 -0.62 8.14
C GLU A 330 15.72 -0.71 7.09
N ARG A 331 16.08 -1.10 5.87
CA ARG A 331 15.17 -1.08 4.69
C ARG A 331 13.81 -1.74 4.91
N GLU A 332 13.77 -2.85 5.66
CA GLU A 332 12.54 -3.62 5.89
C GLU A 332 11.57 -2.95 6.87
N THR A 333 12.03 -1.90 7.55
CA THR A 333 11.25 -1.16 8.56
C THR A 333 10.61 0.10 7.99
N ILE A 334 10.87 0.41 6.71
CA ILE A 334 10.35 1.59 6.03
C ILE A 334 8.84 1.42 5.81
N GLY A 335 8.06 2.19 6.59
CA GLY A 335 6.61 2.26 6.53
C GLY A 335 6.14 3.66 6.14
N VAL A 336 5.01 3.75 5.43
CA VAL A 336 4.35 5.05 5.19
C VAL A 336 3.16 5.15 6.15
N VAL A 337 3.22 6.18 6.99
CA VAL A 337 2.23 6.47 8.02
C VAL A 337 1.02 7.19 7.42
N SER A 338 1.30 8.22 6.61
CA SER A 338 0.31 8.96 5.83
C SER A 338 0.94 9.45 4.53
N ALA A 339 0.13 9.60 3.48
CA ALA A 339 0.55 10.22 2.23
C ALA A 339 -0.65 10.90 1.56
N SER A 340 -0.44 12.12 1.06
CA SER A 340 -1.45 12.83 0.26
C SER A 340 -1.64 12.20 -1.12
N ASN A 341 -0.63 11.49 -1.65
CA ASN A 341 -0.68 10.77 -2.91
C ASN A 341 0.24 9.54 -2.86
N ALA A 342 -0.19 8.43 -3.46
CA ALA A 342 0.59 7.20 -3.52
C ALA A 342 1.92 7.34 -4.29
N GLU A 343 1.97 8.16 -5.34
CA GLU A 343 3.21 8.37 -6.11
C GLU A 343 4.28 9.11 -5.28
N PHE A 344 3.88 10.04 -4.41
CA PHE A 344 4.82 10.64 -3.45
C PHE A 344 5.32 9.61 -2.43
N ALA A 345 4.44 8.72 -1.96
CA ALA A 345 4.81 7.67 -1.04
C ALA A 345 5.88 6.73 -1.66
N ASP A 346 5.73 6.38 -2.94
CA ASP A 346 6.68 5.53 -3.64
C ASP A 346 8.04 6.22 -3.84
N ALA A 347 8.05 7.49 -4.26
CA ALA A 347 9.30 8.27 -4.39
C ALA A 347 10.07 8.38 -3.06
N VAL A 348 9.35 8.54 -1.94
CA VAL A 348 9.95 8.56 -0.61
C VAL A 348 10.51 7.19 -0.21
N ARG A 349 9.78 6.09 -0.43
CA ARG A 349 10.26 4.74 -0.13
C ARG A 349 11.53 4.37 -0.87
N GLU A 350 11.70 4.88 -2.10
CA GLU A 350 12.88 4.60 -2.92
C GLU A 350 14.12 5.40 -2.51
N SER A 351 13.95 6.60 -1.95
CA SER A 351 15.08 7.49 -1.58
C SER A 351 15.59 7.32 -0.14
N VAL A 352 14.70 7.05 0.81
CA VAL A 352 15.04 6.90 2.24
C VAL A 352 16.13 5.84 2.52
N PRO A 353 16.16 4.66 1.86
CA PRO A 353 17.17 3.62 2.12
C PRO A 353 18.63 4.05 1.94
N ASP A 354 18.88 5.10 1.16
CA ASP A 354 20.23 5.56 0.82
C ASP A 354 20.70 6.69 1.75
N ALA A 355 19.81 7.22 2.58
CA ALA A 355 20.14 8.20 3.60
C ALA A 355 21.05 7.62 4.70
N ARG A 356 21.75 8.51 5.37
CA ARG A 356 22.64 8.26 6.51
C ARG A 356 22.33 9.23 7.62
N PHE A 357 22.41 8.72 8.83
CA PHE A 357 22.08 9.44 10.05
C PHE A 357 23.24 9.36 11.03
N LEU A 358 23.35 10.36 11.89
CA LEU A 358 24.00 10.18 13.18
C LEU A 358 23.05 9.36 14.06
N PRO A 359 23.55 8.30 14.75
CA PRO A 359 22.69 7.43 15.55
C PRO A 359 22.13 8.19 16.76
N ALA A 360 21.02 7.70 17.28
CA ALA A 360 20.45 8.22 18.52
C ALA A 360 21.31 7.82 19.71
N VAL A 361 21.36 8.66 20.75
CA VAL A 361 22.11 8.40 21.97
C VAL A 361 21.16 8.36 23.16
N ARG A 362 21.27 7.29 23.97
CA ARG A 362 20.55 7.12 25.23
C ARG A 362 21.52 6.64 26.30
N MET A 363 21.55 7.34 27.43
CA MET A 363 22.51 7.16 28.52
C MET A 363 23.96 7.12 28.01
N GLY A 364 24.29 8.01 27.06
CA GLY A 364 25.62 8.10 26.45
C GLY A 364 26.00 6.97 25.48
N LYS A 365 25.09 6.04 25.15
CA LYS A 365 25.34 4.94 24.21
C LYS A 365 24.50 5.07 22.94
N PRO A 366 25.05 4.72 21.76
CA PRO A 366 24.26 4.69 20.54
C PRO A 366 23.19 3.61 20.62
N VAL A 367 21.97 3.92 20.18
CA VAL A 367 20.81 3.03 20.21
C VAL A 367 20.05 3.08 18.89
N ARG A 368 19.33 2.00 18.60
CA ARG A 368 18.41 1.91 17.45
C ARG A 368 17.20 2.81 17.72
N GLN A 369 16.87 3.70 16.80
CA GLN A 369 15.74 4.61 16.96
C GLN A 369 14.72 4.44 15.83
N LEU A 370 13.44 4.38 16.19
CA LEU A 370 12.34 4.63 15.26
C LEU A 370 12.26 6.12 14.96
N VAL A 371 12.55 6.48 13.71
CA VAL A 371 12.45 7.84 13.18
C VAL A 371 11.15 7.98 12.41
N GLN A 372 10.46 9.10 12.60
CA GLN A 372 9.39 9.54 11.72
C GLN A 372 9.74 10.88 11.10
N LEU A 373 9.62 10.96 9.77
CA LEU A 373 9.97 12.14 9.01
C LEU A 373 8.78 12.56 8.15
N THR A 374 8.48 13.86 8.14
CA THR A 374 7.53 14.43 7.21
C THR A 374 8.29 15.05 6.04
N ILE A 375 8.01 14.56 4.84
CA ILE A 375 8.54 15.08 3.58
C ILE A 375 7.42 15.88 2.90
N ARG A 376 7.71 17.12 2.52
CA ARG A 376 6.78 18.02 1.84
C ARG A 376 7.21 18.20 0.40
N PHE A 377 6.30 17.97 -0.54
CA PHE A 377 6.47 18.26 -1.95
C PHE A 377 5.80 19.60 -2.26
N ALA A 378 6.58 20.57 -2.73
CA ALA A 378 6.10 21.89 -3.10
C ALA A 378 6.35 22.16 -4.59
N PRO A 379 5.36 22.66 -5.34
CA PRO A 379 5.55 23.04 -6.73
C PRO A 379 6.54 24.19 -6.88
N ALA A 380 7.06 24.38 -8.11
CA ALA A 380 7.99 25.44 -8.41
C ALA A 380 7.29 26.81 -8.24
N GLY A 381 7.90 27.73 -7.50
CA GLY A 381 7.41 29.11 -7.36
C GLY A 381 6.50 29.40 -6.16
N THR A 382 6.12 28.42 -5.33
CA THR A 382 5.50 28.71 -4.02
C THR A 382 6.56 29.23 -3.05
N GLY A 383 6.66 30.55 -2.92
CA GLY A 383 7.38 31.19 -1.82
C GLY A 383 6.74 30.81 -0.48
N ASP A 384 7.57 30.45 0.49
CA ASP A 384 7.10 30.19 1.86
C ASP A 384 6.39 31.44 2.38
N GLY A 385 5.10 31.31 2.71
CA GLY A 385 4.41 32.23 3.63
C GLY A 385 4.90 32.07 5.08
N GLY A 386 6.20 31.81 5.27
CA GLY A 386 6.85 31.72 6.55
C GLY A 386 7.26 33.11 7.01
N THR A 387 6.47 33.67 7.92
CA THR A 387 6.85 34.81 8.76
C THR A 387 8.22 34.56 9.37
N GLY A 388 9.25 35.25 8.85
CA GLY A 388 10.51 35.41 9.55
C GLY A 388 10.31 36.20 10.85
N PRO A 389 11.22 36.07 11.84
CA PRO A 389 11.07 36.79 13.09
C PRO A 389 11.13 38.29 12.81
N ALA A 390 10.14 39.02 13.32
CA ALA A 390 10.20 40.48 13.39
C ALA A 390 11.50 40.86 14.11
N ARG A 391 12.26 41.76 13.48
CA ARG A 391 13.48 42.36 14.06
C ARG A 391 13.14 43.23 15.25
#